data_AF-A0A661KGM3-F1
#
_entry.id   AF-A0A661KGM3-F1
#
_cell.length_a   1.000
_cell.length_b   1.000
_cell.length_c   1.000
_cell.angle_alpha   90.00
_cell.angle_beta   90.00
_cell.angle_gamma   90.00
#
_symmetry.space_group_name_H-M   'P 1'
#
loop_
_entity.id
_entity.type
_entity.pdbx_description
1 polymer ?
#
loop_
_entity_poly.entity_id
_entity_poly.type
_entity_poly.pdbx_seq_one_letter_code
_entity_poly.pdbx_strand_id
1 'polypeptide(L)'
;MIVKKKTSRQCWRYGNCVFYARRILRKYYGKHLPYGLWTLWNKKRIINSRHPKKGRVAIMALGFWGHLGIVEKVKGSKIYIREANYFRCRKSIRKGREHEFKIVGYYK
;
A
#
# COMPACT_ATOMS: atom_id res chain seq x y z
N MET A 1 -13.00 25.50 -13.45
CA MET A 1 -12.74 24.04 -13.48
C MET A 1 -13.57 23.35 -12.40
N ILE A 2 -14.57 22.56 -12.77
CA ILE A 2 -15.44 21.85 -11.81
C ILE A 2 -14.68 20.62 -11.27
N VAL A 3 -14.24 20.70 -10.02
CA VAL A 3 -13.65 19.55 -9.31
C VAL A 3 -14.78 18.58 -8.95
N LYS A 4 -15.07 17.61 -9.81
CA LYS A 4 -16.05 16.54 -9.53
C LYS A 4 -15.60 15.78 -8.26
N LYS A 5 -16.27 16.02 -7.13
CA LYS A 5 -16.12 15.24 -5.89
C LYS A 5 -16.48 13.79 -6.22
N LYS A 6 -15.50 12.87 -6.13
CA LYS A 6 -15.75 11.44 -6.29
C LYS A 6 -16.72 10.97 -5.19
N THR A 7 -17.80 10.32 -5.59
CA THR A 7 -18.81 9.78 -4.68
C THR A 7 -18.22 8.66 -3.79
N SER A 8 -18.77 8.48 -2.59
CA SER A 8 -18.34 7.51 -1.57
C SER A 8 -18.19 6.07 -2.08
N ARG A 9 -18.99 5.65 -3.06
CA ARG A 9 -18.90 4.33 -3.73
C ARG A 9 -17.61 4.12 -4.54
N GLN A 10 -17.08 5.15 -5.20
CA GLN A 10 -15.80 5.07 -5.93
C GLN A 10 -14.60 5.02 -4.99
N CYS A 11 -14.73 5.60 -3.80
CA CYS A 11 -13.76 5.56 -2.70
C CYS A 11 -13.51 4.13 -2.22
N TRP A 12 -14.56 3.32 -2.09
CA TRP A 12 -14.43 1.94 -1.63
C TRP A 12 -13.79 1.02 -2.68
N ARG A 13 -14.17 1.19 -3.96
CA ARG A 13 -13.72 0.33 -5.06
C ARG A 13 -12.32 0.70 -5.59
N TYR A 14 -11.88 1.95 -5.43
CA TYR A 14 -10.56 2.43 -5.91
C TYR A 14 -9.66 3.03 -4.83
N GLY A 15 -10.18 3.33 -3.65
CA GLY A 15 -9.42 3.86 -2.53
C GLY A 15 -8.83 2.77 -1.64
N ASN A 16 -9.50 1.66 -1.41
CA ASN A 16 -8.96 0.61 -0.54
C ASN A 16 -7.52 0.21 -0.95
N CYS A 17 -6.59 0.32 0.01
CA CYS A 17 -5.16 0.08 -0.21
C CYS A 17 -4.89 -1.32 -0.79
N VAL A 18 -5.62 -2.34 -0.34
CA VAL A 18 -5.51 -3.74 -0.80
C VAL A 18 -5.92 -3.87 -2.27
N PHE A 19 -7.08 -3.33 -2.64
CA PHE A 19 -7.57 -3.40 -4.03
C PHE A 19 -6.64 -2.66 -4.99
N TYR A 20 -6.17 -1.48 -4.59
CA TYR A 20 -5.21 -0.72 -5.37
C TYR A 20 -3.89 -1.47 -5.54
N ALA A 21 -3.31 -1.98 -4.45
CA ALA A 21 -2.06 -2.72 -4.51
C ALA A 21 -2.19 -3.99 -5.34
N ARG A 22 -3.28 -4.75 -5.20
CA ARG A 22 -3.53 -5.95 -6.03
C ARG A 22 -3.56 -5.59 -7.52
N ARG A 23 -4.21 -4.50 -7.90
CA ARG A 23 -4.25 -4.04 -9.31
C ARG A 23 -2.87 -3.66 -9.83
N ILE A 24 -2.07 -2.94 -9.05
CA ILE A 24 -0.73 -2.50 -9.46
C ILE A 24 0.23 -3.69 -9.52
N LEU A 25 0.22 -4.58 -8.53
CA LEU A 25 1.03 -5.80 -8.53
C LEU A 25 0.76 -6.66 -9.76
N ARG A 26 -0.53 -6.89 -10.08
CA ARG A 26 -0.91 -7.67 -11.25
C ARG A 26 -0.47 -7.00 -12.55
N LYS A 27 -0.72 -5.69 -12.69
CA LYS A 27 -0.44 -4.96 -13.94
C LYS A 27 1.05 -4.75 -14.22
N TYR A 28 1.86 -4.48 -13.19
CA TYR A 28 3.24 -4.02 -13.37
C TYR A 28 4.30 -5.03 -12.90
N TYR A 29 3.92 -6.03 -12.12
CA TYR A 29 4.86 -6.98 -11.52
C TYR A 29 4.48 -8.45 -11.74
N GLY A 30 3.34 -8.74 -12.38
CA GLY A 30 2.85 -10.12 -12.58
C GLY A 30 2.54 -10.86 -11.28
N LYS A 31 2.29 -10.14 -10.18
CA LYS A 31 2.13 -10.71 -8.83
C LYS A 31 0.71 -10.63 -8.30
N HIS A 32 0.38 -11.56 -7.42
CA HIS A 32 -0.91 -11.62 -6.75
C HIS A 32 -0.77 -11.36 -5.25
N LEU A 33 -1.67 -10.53 -4.73
CA LEU A 33 -1.80 -10.28 -3.29
C LEU A 33 -2.94 -11.15 -2.74
N PRO A 34 -2.71 -11.93 -1.66
CA PRO A 34 -3.74 -12.79 -1.07
C PRO A 34 -5.04 -12.06 -0.76
N TYR A 35 -6.15 -12.80 -0.73
CA TYR A 35 -7.43 -12.29 -0.24
C TYR A 35 -7.46 -12.25 1.30
N GLY A 36 -8.50 -11.66 1.89
CA GLY A 36 -8.65 -11.64 3.34
C GLY A 36 -7.80 -10.60 4.10
N LEU A 37 -7.10 -9.69 3.41
CA LEU A 37 -6.21 -8.69 4.04
C LEU A 37 -6.95 -7.50 4.67
N TRP A 38 -8.02 -7.76 5.40
CA TRP A 38 -8.87 -6.75 6.02
C TRP A 38 -8.17 -6.04 7.18
N THR A 39 -7.66 -6.80 8.15
CA THR A 39 -7.04 -6.28 9.38
C THR A 39 -5.51 -6.17 9.26
N LEU A 40 -4.87 -5.43 10.19
CA LEU A 40 -3.42 -5.41 10.32
C LEU A 40 -2.87 -6.82 10.60
N TRP A 41 -3.58 -7.61 11.41
CA TRP A 41 -3.19 -8.97 11.74
C TRP A 41 -3.12 -9.86 10.50
N ASN A 42 -4.16 -9.84 9.65
CA ASN A 42 -4.15 -10.57 8.37
C ASN A 42 -3.00 -10.12 7.46
N LYS A 43 -2.73 -8.82 7.41
CA LYS A 43 -1.61 -8.26 6.62
C LYS A 43 -0.24 -8.66 7.17
N LYS A 44 -0.08 -8.81 8.48
CA LYS A 44 1.19 -9.27 9.08
C LYS A 44 1.52 -10.71 8.71
N ARG A 45 0.51 -11.58 8.57
CA ARG A 45 0.72 -13.01 8.25
C ARG A 45 1.34 -13.27 6.89
N ILE A 46 1.22 -12.33 5.96
CA ILE A 46 1.82 -12.46 4.62
C ILE A 46 3.23 -11.88 4.55
N ILE A 47 3.76 -11.30 5.62
CA ILE A 47 5.13 -10.75 5.60
C ILE A 47 6.13 -11.89 5.41
N ASN A 48 6.90 -11.81 4.33
CA ASN A 48 7.93 -12.79 3.99
C ASN A 48 9.29 -12.14 3.65
N SER A 49 9.44 -10.86 4.00
CA SER A 49 10.69 -10.11 3.89
C SER A 49 10.77 -8.94 4.85
N ARG A 50 11.99 -8.60 5.27
CA ARG A 50 12.32 -7.41 6.06
C ARG A 50 13.01 -6.31 5.26
N HIS A 51 13.23 -6.52 3.95
CA HIS A 51 13.98 -5.56 3.15
C HIS A 51 13.08 -4.83 2.14
N PRO A 52 13.23 -3.51 2.00
CA PRO A 52 12.53 -2.76 0.97
C PRO A 52 13.14 -3.08 -0.40
N LYS A 53 12.29 -3.41 -1.38
CA LYS A 53 12.69 -3.58 -2.79
C LYS A 53 11.55 -3.17 -3.70
N LYS A 54 11.89 -2.56 -4.85
CA LYS A 54 10.90 -2.20 -5.88
C LYS A 54 9.99 -3.40 -6.19
N GLY A 55 8.68 -3.15 -6.22
CA GLY A 55 7.65 -4.16 -6.46
C GLY A 55 7.22 -4.98 -5.26
N ARG A 56 7.81 -4.79 -4.08
CA ARG A 56 7.31 -5.38 -2.82
C ARG A 56 6.17 -4.55 -2.25
N VAL A 57 5.31 -5.21 -1.48
CA VAL A 57 4.25 -4.54 -0.72
C VAL A 57 4.76 -4.24 0.67
N ALA A 58 4.84 -2.96 1.04
CA ALA A 58 5.09 -2.52 2.40
C ALA A 58 3.82 -2.67 3.25
N ILE A 59 3.92 -3.39 4.36
CA ILE A 59 2.83 -3.54 5.34
C ILE A 59 3.07 -2.56 6.49
N MET A 60 2.11 -1.70 6.76
CA MET A 60 2.23 -0.62 7.74
C MET A 60 1.26 -0.81 8.91
N ALA A 61 1.75 -0.63 10.13
CA ALA A 61 0.98 -0.68 11.36
C ALA A 61 0.30 0.68 11.64
N LEU A 62 -0.75 0.98 10.87
CA LEU A 62 -1.57 2.18 11.02
C LEU A 62 -2.99 1.80 11.48
N GLY A 63 -3.21 1.84 12.80
CA GLY A 63 -4.48 1.47 13.43
C GLY A 63 -4.86 0.00 13.26
N PHE A 64 -6.11 -0.33 13.60
CA PHE A 64 -6.64 -1.71 13.60
C PHE A 64 -6.62 -2.37 12.21
N TRP A 65 -6.99 -1.61 11.18
CA TRP A 65 -7.02 -2.10 9.79
C TRP A 65 -5.61 -2.22 9.19
N GLY A 66 -4.63 -1.46 9.70
CA GLY A 66 -3.33 -1.31 9.07
C GLY A 66 -3.41 -0.60 7.72
N HIS A 67 -2.27 -0.48 7.04
CA HIS A 67 -2.19 0.03 5.68
C HIS A 67 -1.21 -0.80 4.86
N LEU A 68 -1.29 -0.67 3.55
CA LEU A 68 -0.27 -1.21 2.66
C LEU A 68 -0.05 -0.33 1.46
N GLY A 69 1.16 -0.39 0.92
CA GLY A 69 1.55 0.33 -0.28
C GLY A 69 2.62 -0.43 -1.04
N ILE A 70 2.86 -0.07 -2.29
CA ILE A 70 3.87 -0.74 -3.13
C ILE A 70 5.12 0.10 -3.14
N VAL A 71 6.26 -0.53 -2.90
CA VAL A 71 7.57 0.10 -3.03
C VAL A 71 7.82 0.36 -4.52
N GLU A 72 7.84 1.63 -4.91
CA GLU A 72 8.11 2.05 -6.29
C GLU A 72 9.62 2.25 -6.51
N LYS A 73 10.32 2.74 -5.48
CA LYS A 73 11.76 2.98 -5.51
C LYS A 73 12.35 2.92 -4.10
N VAL A 74 13.60 2.50 -4.00
CA VAL A 74 14.43 2.61 -2.79
C VAL A 74 15.68 3.38 -3.17
N LYS A 75 16.06 4.41 -2.40
CA LYS A 75 17.28 5.21 -2.61
C LYS A 75 17.95 5.42 -1.25
N GLY A 76 19.01 4.65 -0.98
CA GLY A 76 19.61 4.59 0.36
C GLY A 76 18.56 4.15 1.38
N SER A 77 18.44 4.89 2.48
CA SER A 77 17.43 4.66 3.53
C SER A 77 16.02 5.19 3.20
N LYS A 78 15.83 5.87 2.06
CA LYS A 78 14.54 6.43 1.65
C LYS A 78 13.77 5.46 0.77
N ILE A 79 12.49 5.27 1.09
CA ILE A 79 11.54 4.42 0.39
C ILE A 79 10.46 5.31 -0.23
N TYR A 80 10.16 5.03 -1.49
CA TYR A 80 9.07 5.67 -2.23
C TYR A 80 7.93 4.66 -2.32
N ILE A 81 6.80 4.99 -1.70
CA ILE A 81 5.65 4.11 -1.60
C ILE A 81 4.50 4.69 -2.40
N ARG A 82 4.02 3.90 -3.36
CA ARG A 82 2.81 4.15 -4.13
C ARG A 82 1.64 3.46 -3.46
N GLU A 83 0.66 4.23 -3.03
CA GLU A 83 -0.50 3.73 -2.29
C GLU A 83 -1.78 4.48 -2.66
N ALA A 84 -2.91 4.00 -2.14
CA ALA A 84 -4.20 4.66 -2.26
C ALA A 84 -4.89 4.74 -0.90
N ASN A 85 -5.65 5.82 -0.70
CA ASN A 85 -6.46 6.08 0.51
C ASN A 85 -5.67 6.20 1.81
N TYR A 86 -4.42 6.65 1.74
CA TYR A 86 -3.78 7.25 2.92
C TYR A 86 -4.43 8.61 3.26
N PHE A 87 -4.92 9.35 2.26
CA PHE A 87 -5.68 10.60 2.44
C PHE A 87 -6.88 10.65 1.46
N ARG A 88 -8.10 10.37 1.96
CA ARG A 88 -9.37 10.60 1.25
C ARG A 88 -9.45 9.99 -0.17
N CYS A 89 -9.10 8.70 -0.31
CA CYS A 89 -9.15 7.94 -1.57
C CYS A 89 -8.35 8.53 -2.74
N ARG A 90 -7.31 9.30 -2.45
CA ARG A 90 -6.32 9.72 -3.45
C ARG A 90 -5.22 8.67 -3.58
N LYS A 91 -4.72 8.54 -4.80
CA LYS A 91 -3.46 7.85 -5.09
C LYS A 91 -2.35 8.82 -4.76
N SER A 92 -1.33 8.36 -4.04
CA SER A 92 -0.21 9.19 -3.65
C SER A 92 1.08 8.37 -3.73
N ILE A 93 2.17 9.08 -3.97
CA ILE A 93 3.52 8.57 -3.76
C ILE A 93 4.07 9.34 -2.56
N ARG A 94 4.38 8.63 -1.48
CA ARG A 94 5.06 9.21 -0.32
C ARG A 94 6.53 8.80 -0.32
N LYS A 95 7.38 9.69 0.17
CA LYS A 95 8.81 9.46 0.40
C LYS A 95 9.10 9.53 1.89
N GLY A 96 9.87 8.59 2.41
CA GLY A 96 10.18 8.53 3.83
C GLY A 96 11.01 7.30 4.18
N ARG A 97 11.26 7.10 5.47
CA ARG A 97 11.96 5.95 6.06
C ARG A 97 10.97 4.91 6.58
N GLU A 98 11.44 3.71 6.90
CA GLU A 98 10.58 2.62 7.38
C GLU A 98 9.82 2.98 8.66
N HIS A 99 10.50 3.59 9.64
CA HIS A 99 9.89 3.98 10.91
C HIS A 99 8.86 5.10 10.75
N GLU A 100 9.10 6.07 9.86
CA GLU A 100 8.15 7.16 9.57
C GLU A 100 6.82 6.62 9.01
N PHE A 101 6.90 5.52 8.25
CA PHE A 101 5.74 4.83 7.69
C PHE A 101 5.17 3.73 8.60
N LYS A 102 5.78 3.48 9.76
CA LYS A 102 5.44 2.36 10.66
C LYS A 102 5.41 1.02 9.91
N ILE A 103 6.36 0.81 8.99
CA ILE A 103 6.45 -0.44 8.23
C ILE A 103 6.87 -1.56 9.17
N VAL A 104 6.08 -2.63 9.18
CA VAL A 104 6.35 -3.83 9.98
C VAL A 104 6.94 -4.96 9.14
N GLY A 105 6.93 -4.85 7.82
CA GLY A 105 7.59 -5.79 6.92
C GLY A 105 7.06 -5.69 5.50
N TYR A 106 7.51 -6.63 4.66
CA TYR A 106 7.23 -6.64 3.24
C TYR A 106 6.71 -7.99 2.75
N TYR A 107 5.83 -7.94 1.74
CA TYR A 107 5.44 -9.10 0.94
C TYR A 107 6.11 -9.04 -0.44
N LYS A 108 6.72 -10.16 -0.83
CA LYS A 108 7.47 -10.34 -2.07
C LYS A 108 6.60 -10.49 -3.31
#